data_AF-A0A6J4X0W3-F1
#
_entry.id   AF-A0A6J4X0W3-F1
#
_cell.length_a   1.000
_cell.length_b   1.000
_cell.length_c   1.000
_cell.angle_alpha   90.00
_cell.angle_beta   90.00
_cell.angle_gamma   90.00
#
_symmetry.space_group_name_H-M   'P 1'
#
loop_
_entity.id
_entity.type
_entity.pdbx_description
1 polymer ?
#
loop_
_entity_poly.entity_id
_entity_poly.type
_entity_poly.pdbx_seq_one_letter_code
_entity_poly.pdbx_strand_id
1 'polypeptide(L)'
;MITTPISAVVPIACTFLITIPASDERREPTLKDVISAARLMDALPELDFVMSLFLPKDVNQKIYDRYQMEVMLNNTIKPIVYVTPDFEGCKAAVEMCEAVAGDVAEFRRKPFAACYINVTSGLVANQESLLHGANIVHDVGFMDSGLQGSLQLLVMANEFIGFLRAATRGVPVDGKRLALDMVAELGPTGDYLQHPHTMSHVREPFYSDLMHKGVFAQWEKQAGIR
;
A
#
# COMPACT_ATOMS: atom_id res chain seq x y z
N MET A 1 -7.69 -18.85 -17.26
CA MET A 1 -7.95 -18.03 -16.06
C MET A 1 -6.82 -17.02 -16.00
N ILE A 2 -7.10 -15.74 -16.23
CA ILE A 2 -6.07 -14.69 -16.34
C ILE A 2 -5.65 -14.33 -14.91
N THR A 3 -4.60 -14.96 -14.40
CA THR A 3 -3.99 -14.60 -13.12
C THR A 3 -2.87 -13.59 -13.40
N THR A 4 -3.24 -12.37 -13.78
CA THR A 4 -2.25 -11.29 -13.81
C THR A 4 -1.93 -10.95 -12.35
N PRO A 5 -0.69 -11.14 -11.86
CA PRO A 5 -0.34 -10.79 -10.49
C PRO A 5 -0.54 -9.28 -10.30
N ILE A 6 -0.96 -8.88 -9.09
CA ILE A 6 -1.03 -7.47 -8.69
C ILE A 6 0.34 -6.85 -8.97
N SER A 7 0.37 -5.91 -9.92
CA SER A 7 1.63 -5.42 -10.49
C SER A 7 2.18 -4.23 -9.71
N ALA A 8 1.30 -3.32 -9.27
CA ALA A 8 1.63 -2.19 -8.41
C ALA A 8 0.41 -1.79 -7.58
N VAL A 9 0.63 -1.48 -6.29
CA VAL A 9 -0.39 -1.01 -5.36
C VAL A 9 -0.12 0.44 -4.98
N VAL A 10 -1.12 1.29 -5.18
CA VAL A 10 -1.11 2.70 -4.83
C VAL A 10 -2.25 2.94 -3.83
N PRO A 11 -1.96 3.41 -2.60
CA PRO A 11 -3.01 3.93 -1.73
C PRO A 11 -3.60 5.21 -2.32
N ILE A 12 -4.92 5.40 -2.26
CA ILE A 12 -5.61 6.68 -2.51
C ILE A 12 -6.47 6.98 -1.28
N ALA A 13 -7.07 8.14 -1.05
CA ALA A 13 -7.08 9.46 -1.67
C ALA A 13 -7.26 10.44 -0.52
N CYS A 14 -6.64 11.62 -0.60
CA CYS A 14 -7.04 12.90 0.01
C CYS A 14 -8.43 12.91 0.71
N THR A 15 -8.58 12.22 1.84
CA THR A 15 -9.88 12.10 2.53
C THR A 15 -10.11 13.30 3.42
N PHE A 16 -11.38 13.62 3.63
CA PHE A 16 -11.80 14.75 4.45
C PHE A 16 -11.84 14.42 5.94
N LEU A 17 -11.94 13.13 6.28
CA LEU A 17 -12.02 12.63 7.65
C LEU A 17 -10.97 11.55 7.90
N ILE A 18 -10.50 11.51 9.14
CA ILE A 18 -9.68 10.44 9.69
C ILE A 18 -10.39 9.75 10.86
N THR A 19 -10.32 8.42 10.90
CA THR A 19 -10.69 7.63 12.09
C THR A 19 -9.60 7.69 13.14
N ILE A 20 -9.95 8.03 14.37
CA ILE A 20 -9.00 8.05 15.48
C ILE A 20 -8.69 6.61 15.94
N PRO A 21 -7.42 6.23 16.13
CA PRO A 21 -7.10 4.90 16.63
C PRO A 21 -7.68 4.61 18.00
N ALA A 22 -8.27 3.42 18.14
CA ALA A 22 -8.90 2.92 19.37
C ALA A 22 -10.13 3.70 19.87
N SER A 23 -10.71 4.58 19.04
CA SER A 23 -12.03 5.15 19.27
C SER A 23 -12.89 5.08 18.00
N ASP A 24 -14.21 5.23 18.17
CA ASP A 24 -15.15 5.36 17.05
C ASP A 24 -15.30 6.82 16.57
N GLU A 25 -14.44 7.72 17.04
CA GLU A 25 -14.51 9.15 16.71
C GLU A 25 -13.86 9.46 15.36
N ARG A 26 -14.43 10.47 14.69
CA ARG A 26 -13.98 11.00 13.40
C ARG A 26 -13.67 12.48 13.55
N ARG A 27 -12.62 12.94 12.89
CA ARG A 27 -12.28 14.36 12.84
C ARG A 27 -11.68 14.75 11.50
N GLU A 28 -11.60 16.06 11.28
CA GLU A 28 -10.81 16.61 10.19
C GLU A 28 -9.31 16.30 10.41
N PRO A 29 -8.58 15.93 9.33
CA PRO A 29 -7.17 15.62 9.43
C PRO A 29 -6.32 16.89 9.44
N THR A 30 -5.13 16.74 9.98
CA THR A 30 -4.08 17.75 10.11
C THR A 30 -2.87 17.34 9.29
N LEU A 31 -1.90 18.25 9.10
CA LEU A 31 -0.64 17.92 8.42
C LEU A 31 0.12 16.78 9.11
N LYS A 32 -0.02 16.66 10.45
CA LYS A 32 0.54 15.55 11.22
C LYS A 32 -0.03 14.19 10.80
N ASP A 33 -1.31 14.15 10.43
CA ASP A 33 -1.94 12.92 9.95
C ASP A 33 -1.38 12.53 8.58
N VAL A 34 -1.13 13.51 7.70
CA VAL A 34 -0.45 13.28 6.41
C VAL A 34 0.96 12.70 6.62
N ILE A 35 1.73 13.25 7.57
CA ILE A 35 3.07 12.73 7.91
C ILE A 35 2.99 11.30 8.43
N SER A 36 2.05 11.04 9.34
CA SER A 36 1.85 9.71 9.93
C SER A 36 1.48 8.69 8.85
N ALA A 37 0.60 9.09 7.92
CA ALA A 37 0.19 8.27 6.79
C ALA A 37 1.36 7.99 5.84
N ALA A 38 2.14 9.01 5.46
CA ALA A 38 3.30 8.85 4.57
C ALA A 38 4.32 7.85 5.13
N ARG A 39 4.66 7.98 6.42
CA ARG A 39 5.59 7.06 7.10
C ARG A 39 5.03 5.65 7.21
N LEU A 40 3.75 5.51 7.49
CA LEU A 40 3.10 4.20 7.54
C LEU A 40 3.13 3.55 6.15
N MET A 41 2.75 4.28 5.10
CA MET A 41 2.79 3.78 3.72
C MET A 41 4.19 3.37 3.28
N ASP A 42 5.22 4.14 3.66
CA ASP A 42 6.62 3.81 3.41
C ASP A 42 7.04 2.49 4.10
N ALA A 43 6.60 2.28 5.35
CA ALA A 43 6.92 1.08 6.11
C ALA A 43 6.17 -0.19 5.65
N LEU A 44 5.00 -0.05 5.01
CA LEU A 44 4.18 -1.19 4.57
C LEU A 44 4.73 -1.82 3.29
N PRO A 45 5.16 -3.10 3.30
CA PRO A 45 5.87 -3.71 2.17
C PRO A 45 4.99 -3.96 0.94
N GLU A 46 3.67 -4.05 1.11
CA GLU A 46 2.75 -4.33 0.00
C GLU A 46 2.29 -3.08 -0.74
N LEU A 47 2.65 -1.89 -0.25
CA LEU A 47 2.38 -0.61 -0.90
C LEU A 47 3.59 -0.18 -1.70
N ASP A 48 3.42 -0.08 -3.02
CA ASP A 48 4.51 0.19 -3.97
C ASP A 48 4.72 1.71 -4.18
N PHE A 49 3.67 2.51 -3.94
CA PHE A 49 3.69 3.98 -4.08
C PHE A 49 3.17 4.66 -2.82
N VAL A 50 3.49 5.94 -2.66
CA VAL A 50 2.93 6.81 -1.63
C VAL A 50 2.11 7.92 -2.27
N MET A 51 0.91 8.13 -1.74
CA MET A 51 0.06 9.28 -2.06
C MET A 51 -0.44 9.89 -0.77
N SER A 52 -0.74 11.18 -0.78
CA SER A 52 -1.36 11.83 0.37
C SER A 52 -2.75 11.23 0.64
N LEU A 53 -2.88 10.56 1.79
CA LEU A 53 -4.12 9.92 2.23
C LEU A 53 -5.14 10.94 2.76
N PHE A 54 -4.73 12.11 3.23
CA PHE A 54 -5.58 13.05 3.94
C PHE A 54 -5.48 14.48 3.39
N LEU A 55 -6.57 15.24 3.43
CA LEU A 55 -6.59 16.68 3.13
C LEU A 55 -6.44 17.52 4.41
N PRO A 56 -5.23 18.00 4.75
CA PRO A 56 -5.00 18.70 6.00
C PRO A 56 -5.80 20.01 6.08
N LYS A 57 -6.50 20.22 7.19
CA LYS A 57 -7.33 21.43 7.44
C LYS A 57 -6.62 22.54 8.19
N ASP A 58 -5.49 22.24 8.82
CA ASP A 58 -4.66 23.16 9.61
C ASP A 58 -3.59 23.92 8.79
N VAL A 59 -3.67 23.87 7.46
CA VAL A 59 -2.76 24.57 6.53
C VAL A 59 -3.52 25.53 5.60
N ASN A 60 -2.79 26.36 4.86
CA ASN A 60 -3.39 27.24 3.85
C ASN A 60 -4.07 26.41 2.74
N GLN A 61 -5.40 26.44 2.72
CA GLN A 61 -6.23 25.66 1.80
C GLN A 61 -6.09 26.07 0.32
N LYS A 62 -5.42 27.18 0.01
CA LYS A 62 -5.11 27.53 -1.40
C LYS A 62 -3.91 26.76 -1.96
N ILE A 63 -3.07 26.20 -1.09
CA ILE A 63 -1.79 25.60 -1.46
C ILE A 63 -1.52 24.29 -0.70
N TYR A 64 -2.58 23.62 -0.21
CA TYR A 64 -2.48 22.43 0.63
C TYR A 64 -1.71 21.28 -0.05
N ASP A 65 -1.79 21.19 -1.37
CA ASP A 65 -1.12 20.24 -2.24
C ASP A 65 0.41 20.34 -2.13
N ARG A 66 0.94 21.55 -1.97
CA ARG A 66 2.38 21.80 -1.80
C ARG A 66 2.88 21.27 -0.45
N TYR A 67 2.10 21.45 0.61
CA TYR A 67 2.42 20.87 1.93
C TYR A 67 2.37 19.33 1.90
N GLN A 68 1.39 18.75 1.20
CA GLN A 68 1.31 17.30 1.04
C GLN A 68 2.53 16.76 0.26
N MET A 69 2.90 17.43 -0.83
CA MET A 69 4.07 17.06 -1.63
C MET A 69 5.37 17.14 -0.81
N GLU A 70 5.55 18.22 -0.05
CA GLU A 70 6.69 18.37 0.87
C GLU A 70 6.77 17.21 1.87
N VAL A 71 5.64 16.85 2.48
CA VAL A 71 5.57 15.74 3.43
C VAL A 71 5.98 14.43 2.76
N MET A 72 5.47 14.13 1.57
CA MET A 72 5.81 12.88 0.87
C MET A 72 7.30 12.84 0.50
N LEU A 73 7.84 13.91 -0.09
CA LEU A 73 9.26 13.99 -0.47
C LEU A 73 10.21 13.81 0.73
N ASN A 74 9.80 14.21 1.93
CA ASN A 74 10.63 14.12 3.13
C ASN A 74 10.42 12.83 3.95
N ASN A 75 9.44 11.99 3.62
CA ASN A 75 9.07 10.84 4.46
C ASN A 75 8.97 9.51 3.71
N THR A 76 9.31 9.45 2.42
CA THR A 76 9.40 8.19 1.68
C THR A 76 10.50 8.22 0.62
N ILE A 77 11.01 7.05 0.29
CA ILE A 77 11.85 6.82 -0.90
C ILE A 77 11.09 6.06 -2.00
N LYS A 78 9.84 5.67 -1.74
CA LYS A 78 8.97 5.03 -2.71
C LYS A 78 8.49 6.07 -3.73
N PRO A 79 8.17 5.64 -4.96
CA PRO A 79 7.58 6.53 -5.94
C PRO A 79 6.29 7.21 -5.42
N ILE A 80 6.16 8.49 -5.72
CA ILE A 80 5.06 9.34 -5.26
C ILE A 80 3.98 9.44 -6.33
N VAL A 81 2.72 9.34 -5.91
CA VAL A 81 1.57 9.78 -6.69
C VAL A 81 1.01 11.03 -6.03
N TYR A 82 0.90 12.12 -6.78
CA TYR A 82 0.42 13.40 -6.26
C TYR A 82 -0.72 13.95 -7.11
N VAL A 83 -1.57 14.77 -6.51
CA VAL A 83 -2.68 15.45 -7.17
C VAL A 83 -2.60 16.94 -6.86
N THR A 84 -2.84 17.77 -7.86
CA THR A 84 -2.85 19.22 -7.72
C THR A 84 -4.16 19.77 -8.28
N PRO A 85 -4.80 20.76 -7.63
CA PRO A 85 -6.07 21.32 -8.10
C PRO A 85 -5.90 22.23 -9.31
N ASP A 86 -4.68 22.74 -9.56
CA ASP A 86 -4.37 23.65 -10.64
C ASP A 86 -2.97 23.38 -11.23
N PHE A 87 -2.70 24.06 -12.35
CA PHE A 87 -1.47 23.91 -13.10
C PHE A 87 -0.24 24.48 -12.38
N GLU A 88 -0.41 25.54 -11.58
CA GLU A 88 0.70 26.14 -10.83
C GLU A 88 1.11 25.25 -9.64
N GLY A 89 0.18 24.51 -9.05
CA GLY A 89 0.47 23.43 -8.12
C GLY A 89 1.27 22.31 -8.79
N CYS A 90 0.87 21.88 -9.99
CA CYS A 90 1.59 20.85 -10.74
C CYS A 90 3.04 21.25 -11.04
N LYS A 91 3.27 22.49 -11.49
CA LYS A 91 4.62 23.04 -11.68
C LYS A 91 5.42 23.03 -10.39
N ALA A 92 4.83 23.54 -9.29
CA ALA A 92 5.51 23.59 -8.01
C ALA A 92 5.92 22.18 -7.53
N ALA A 93 5.06 21.18 -7.70
CA ALA A 93 5.39 19.79 -7.37
C ALA A 93 6.55 19.24 -8.21
N VAL A 94 6.58 19.54 -9.52
CA VAL A 94 7.69 19.17 -10.40
C VAL A 94 8.98 19.87 -9.99
N GLU A 95 8.95 21.18 -9.70
CA GLU A 95 10.10 21.94 -9.22
C GLU A 95 10.65 21.38 -7.89
N MET A 96 9.77 20.97 -6.98
CA MET A 96 10.16 20.30 -5.74
C MET A 96 10.83 18.94 -6.01
N CYS A 97 10.31 18.15 -6.96
CA CYS A 97 10.93 16.90 -7.39
C CYS A 97 12.31 17.13 -8.03
N GLU A 98 12.45 18.13 -8.89
CA GLU A 98 13.72 18.49 -9.53
C GLU A 98 14.75 18.92 -8.47
N ALA A 99 14.32 19.68 -7.45
CA ALA A 99 15.19 20.06 -6.33
C ALA A 99 15.67 18.83 -5.54
N VAL A 100 14.79 17.85 -5.29
CA VAL A 100 15.16 16.60 -4.58
C VAL A 100 16.04 15.70 -5.46
N ALA A 101 15.82 15.67 -6.78
CA ALA A 101 16.66 14.92 -7.72
C ALA A 101 18.06 15.52 -7.90
N GLY A 102 18.25 16.79 -7.51
CA GLY A 102 19.49 17.56 -7.66
C GLY A 102 19.56 18.33 -8.98
N ASP A 103 18.95 17.83 -10.06
CA ASP A 103 18.76 18.56 -11.31
C ASP A 103 17.58 18.03 -12.14
N VAL A 104 17.17 18.84 -13.13
CA VAL A 104 16.07 18.55 -14.08
C VAL A 104 16.36 17.33 -14.95
N ALA A 105 17.62 17.14 -15.37
CA ALA A 105 18.00 16.06 -16.26
C ALA A 105 17.95 14.70 -15.54
N GLU A 106 18.34 14.63 -14.27
CA GLU A 106 18.23 13.46 -13.41
C GLU A 106 16.79 13.11 -13.13
N PHE A 107 15.95 14.09 -12.79
CA PHE A 107 14.52 13.82 -12.60
C PHE A 107 13.88 13.27 -13.89
N ARG A 108 14.20 13.84 -15.06
CA ARG A 108 13.72 13.32 -16.36
C ARG A 108 14.24 11.92 -16.68
N ARG A 109 15.48 11.61 -16.27
CA ARG A 109 16.11 10.31 -16.51
C ARG A 109 15.53 9.22 -15.60
N LYS A 110 15.19 9.58 -14.35
CA LYS A 110 14.65 8.68 -13.33
C LYS A 110 13.49 9.36 -12.57
N PRO A 111 12.30 9.46 -13.19
CA PRO A 111 11.15 10.05 -12.52
C PRO A 111 10.71 9.15 -11.37
N PHE A 112 10.54 9.75 -10.19
CA PHE A 112 10.02 9.08 -9.00
C PHE A 112 8.68 9.66 -8.52
N ALA A 113 8.07 10.57 -9.30
CA ALA A 113 6.75 11.12 -9.00
C ALA A 113 5.87 11.12 -10.25
N ALA A 114 4.60 10.79 -10.07
CA ALA A 114 3.58 10.79 -11.12
C ALA A 114 2.38 11.64 -10.68
N CYS A 115 1.93 12.53 -11.58
CA CYS A 115 0.72 13.30 -11.37
C CYS A 115 -0.51 12.44 -11.66
N TYR A 116 -1.44 12.38 -10.71
CA TYR A 116 -2.73 11.72 -10.85
C TYR A 116 -3.81 12.76 -11.15
N ILE A 117 -4.44 12.64 -12.33
CA ILE A 117 -5.44 13.57 -12.83
C ILE A 117 -6.82 12.92 -12.78
N ASN A 118 -7.71 13.46 -11.95
CA ASN A 118 -9.13 13.07 -11.97
C ASN A 118 -9.87 13.85 -13.06
N VAL A 119 -10.50 13.14 -13.99
CA VAL A 119 -11.49 13.73 -14.91
C VAL A 119 -12.84 13.81 -14.20
N THR A 120 -13.25 15.03 -13.84
CA THR A 120 -14.42 15.30 -12.99
C THR A 120 -15.78 15.12 -13.67
N SER A 121 -15.81 14.94 -15.00
CA SER A 121 -17.03 14.69 -15.76
C SER A 121 -16.90 13.48 -16.68
N GLY A 122 -17.86 12.56 -16.62
CA GLY A 122 -17.94 11.43 -17.54
C GLY A 122 -17.96 11.91 -18.99
N LEU A 123 -17.11 11.29 -19.83
CA LEU A 123 -16.93 11.57 -21.28
C LEU A 123 -16.13 12.83 -21.65
N VAL A 124 -15.54 13.56 -20.70
CA VAL A 124 -14.56 14.63 -21.00
C VAL A 124 -13.21 14.22 -20.42
N ALA A 125 -12.38 13.61 -21.26
CA ALA A 125 -10.96 13.48 -20.99
C ALA A 125 -10.26 14.77 -21.43
N ASN A 126 -9.51 15.43 -20.54
CA ASN A 126 -8.56 16.44 -21.01
C ASN A 126 -7.50 15.74 -21.89
N GLN A 127 -6.87 16.47 -22.80
CA GLN A 127 -5.99 15.87 -23.83
C GLN A 127 -4.83 15.04 -23.22
N GLU A 128 -4.48 15.30 -21.96
CA GLU A 128 -3.44 14.63 -21.18
C GLU A 128 -3.85 13.23 -20.67
N SER A 129 -5.15 12.98 -20.45
CA SER A 129 -5.65 11.72 -19.88
C SER A 129 -5.69 10.55 -20.88
N LEU A 130 -5.56 10.82 -22.19
CA LEU A 130 -5.81 9.83 -23.25
C LEU A 130 -4.66 8.82 -23.50
N LEU A 131 -3.55 8.91 -22.76
CA LEU A 131 -2.30 8.20 -23.08
C LEU A 131 -1.95 6.99 -22.18
N HIS A 132 -2.79 6.60 -21.22
CA HIS A 132 -2.43 5.57 -20.23
C HIS A 132 -3.33 4.33 -20.24
N GLY A 133 -2.73 3.15 -20.43
CA GLY A 133 -3.35 1.83 -20.22
C GLY A 133 -3.08 1.32 -18.80
N ALA A 134 -4.11 0.83 -18.10
CA ALA A 134 -4.09 0.62 -16.66
C ALA A 134 -3.58 -0.77 -16.20
N ASN A 135 -2.75 -0.79 -15.15
CA ASN A 135 -2.20 -1.99 -14.46
C ASN A 135 -2.12 -1.85 -12.91
N ILE A 136 -2.77 -0.83 -12.31
CA ILE A 136 -2.56 -0.41 -10.90
C ILE A 136 -3.78 -0.78 -10.04
N VAL A 137 -3.53 -1.31 -8.84
CA VAL A 137 -4.54 -1.47 -7.77
C VAL A 137 -4.53 -0.23 -6.88
N HIS A 138 -5.72 0.29 -6.62
CA HIS A 138 -5.98 1.61 -6.05
C HIS A 138 -7.01 1.54 -4.90
N ASP A 139 -7.26 2.64 -4.17
CA ASP A 139 -8.25 2.76 -3.08
C ASP A 139 -7.94 1.97 -1.79
N VAL A 140 -6.67 1.83 -1.44
CA VAL A 140 -6.25 1.12 -0.21
C VAL A 140 -6.35 2.02 1.03
N GLY A 141 -7.06 1.57 2.08
CA GLY A 141 -7.23 2.34 3.34
C GLY A 141 -8.45 3.26 3.38
N PHE A 142 -9.31 3.13 2.37
CA PHE A 142 -10.45 4.00 2.06
C PHE A 142 -11.77 3.49 2.65
N MET A 143 -12.61 4.39 3.16
CA MET A 143 -13.95 4.11 3.68
C MET A 143 -14.94 5.20 3.31
N ASP A 144 -16.23 4.92 3.50
CA ASP A 144 -17.32 5.90 3.35
C ASP A 144 -17.35 6.56 1.95
N SER A 145 -17.20 5.75 0.91
CA SER A 145 -17.10 6.19 -0.49
C SER A 145 -16.04 7.28 -0.74
N GLY A 146 -15.02 7.33 0.10
CA GLY A 146 -13.86 8.22 -0.03
C GLY A 146 -13.83 9.46 0.79
N LEU A 147 -14.82 9.62 1.64
CA LEU A 147 -14.83 10.73 2.57
C LEU A 147 -13.89 10.48 3.75
N GLN A 148 -13.53 9.22 4.03
CA GLN A 148 -12.82 8.83 5.25
C GLN A 148 -11.67 7.86 4.98
N GLY A 149 -10.53 8.13 5.63
CA GLY A 149 -9.36 7.25 5.63
C GLY A 149 -9.11 6.66 7.02
N SER A 150 -8.57 5.44 7.06
CA SER A 150 -8.12 4.80 8.30
C SER A 150 -6.73 4.21 8.16
N LEU A 151 -5.86 4.60 9.09
CA LEU A 151 -4.51 4.05 9.19
C LEU A 151 -4.54 2.55 9.55
N GLN A 152 -5.49 2.11 10.38
CA GLN A 152 -5.63 0.69 10.72
C GLN A 152 -6.13 -0.13 9.55
N LEU A 153 -7.07 0.42 8.75
CA LEU A 153 -7.52 -0.25 7.54
C LEU A 153 -6.37 -0.38 6.54
N LEU A 154 -5.47 0.60 6.46
CA LEU A 154 -4.28 0.51 5.62
C LEU A 154 -3.36 -0.66 6.03
N VAL A 155 -3.15 -0.86 7.33
CA VAL A 155 -2.38 -2.01 7.87
C VAL A 155 -3.08 -3.33 7.56
N MET A 156 -4.40 -3.41 7.78
CA MET A 156 -5.19 -4.60 7.46
C MET A 156 -5.14 -4.91 5.95
N ALA A 157 -5.27 -3.89 5.10
CA ALA A 157 -5.26 -4.07 3.67
C ALA A 157 -3.89 -4.53 3.16
N ASN A 158 -2.78 -4.02 3.72
CA ASN A 158 -1.44 -4.55 3.47
C ASN A 158 -1.38 -6.06 3.75
N GLU A 159 -1.92 -6.52 4.89
CA GLU A 159 -1.99 -7.94 5.23
C GLU A 159 -2.73 -8.77 4.18
N PHE A 160 -3.92 -8.31 3.78
CA PHE A 160 -4.72 -9.00 2.77
C PHE A 160 -4.04 -9.03 1.41
N ILE A 161 -3.38 -7.95 1.00
CA ILE A 161 -2.64 -7.90 -0.26
C ILE A 161 -1.49 -8.92 -0.25
N GLY A 162 -0.71 -8.98 0.84
CA GLY A 162 0.35 -9.98 0.99
C GLY A 162 -0.18 -11.42 0.87
N PHE A 163 -1.30 -11.70 1.53
CA PHE A 163 -1.99 -12.98 1.38
C PHE A 163 -2.44 -13.25 -0.07
N LEU A 164 -3.06 -12.27 -0.74
CA LEU A 164 -3.52 -12.40 -2.11
C LEU A 164 -2.36 -12.63 -3.08
N ARG A 165 -1.25 -11.90 -2.93
CA ARG A 165 -0.02 -12.13 -3.72
C ARG A 165 0.49 -13.55 -3.51
N ALA A 166 0.51 -14.05 -2.27
CA ALA A 166 0.95 -15.40 -1.98
C ALA A 166 0.00 -16.48 -2.51
N ALA A 167 -1.31 -16.28 -2.40
CA ALA A 167 -2.34 -17.21 -2.87
C ALA A 167 -2.44 -17.27 -4.40
N THR A 168 -2.10 -16.18 -5.08
CA THR A 168 -2.10 -16.08 -6.55
C THR A 168 -0.72 -16.32 -7.16
N ARG A 169 0.33 -16.47 -6.34
CA ARG A 169 1.66 -16.88 -6.78
C ARG A 169 1.54 -18.26 -7.43
N GLY A 170 1.96 -18.37 -8.68
CA GLY A 170 1.95 -19.65 -9.41
C GLY A 170 2.68 -20.75 -8.62
N VAL A 171 2.23 -21.99 -8.74
CA VAL A 171 2.83 -23.14 -8.04
C VAL A 171 4.03 -23.62 -8.85
N PRO A 172 5.27 -23.51 -8.35
CA PRO A 172 6.42 -24.00 -9.09
C PRO A 172 6.42 -25.53 -9.07
N VAL A 173 6.54 -26.14 -10.25
CA VAL A 173 6.52 -27.60 -10.42
C VAL A 173 7.93 -28.08 -10.70
N ASP A 174 8.59 -28.59 -9.67
CA ASP A 174 9.93 -29.15 -9.73
C ASP A 174 10.06 -30.36 -8.77
N GLY A 175 11.11 -31.16 -8.92
CA GLY A 175 11.30 -32.38 -8.12
C GLY A 175 11.34 -32.12 -6.60
N LYS A 176 11.87 -30.97 -6.17
CA LYS A 176 11.92 -30.59 -4.76
C LYS A 176 10.51 -30.31 -4.23
N ARG A 177 9.69 -29.56 -4.97
CA ARG A 177 8.32 -29.18 -4.57
C ARG A 177 7.30 -30.30 -4.69
N LEU A 178 7.49 -31.22 -5.63
CA LEU A 178 6.67 -32.43 -5.72
C LEU A 178 6.90 -33.37 -4.53
N ALA A 179 8.11 -33.34 -3.94
CA ALA A 179 8.48 -34.06 -2.72
C ALA A 179 8.18 -35.57 -2.74
N LEU A 180 8.30 -36.18 -3.93
CA LEU A 180 7.94 -37.59 -4.15
C LEU A 180 8.81 -38.55 -3.34
N ASP A 181 10.10 -38.23 -3.15
CA ASP A 181 11.02 -39.06 -2.36
C ASP A 181 10.58 -39.15 -0.89
N MET A 182 10.21 -38.02 -0.29
CA MET A 182 9.68 -37.96 1.09
C MET A 182 8.38 -38.74 1.23
N VAL A 183 7.47 -38.62 0.26
CA VAL A 183 6.19 -39.36 0.26
C VAL A 183 6.42 -40.86 0.13
N ALA A 184 7.38 -41.28 -0.71
CA ALA A 184 7.75 -42.69 -0.86
C ALA A 184 8.41 -43.26 0.41
N GLU A 185 9.23 -42.45 1.09
CA GLU A 185 9.92 -42.83 2.33
C GLU A 185 8.95 -42.99 3.51
N LEU A 186 8.11 -41.97 3.75
CA LEU A 186 7.24 -41.90 4.94
C LEU A 186 5.91 -42.64 4.75
N GLY A 187 5.43 -42.74 3.51
CA GLY A 187 4.17 -43.39 3.20
C GLY A 187 2.94 -42.72 3.84
N PRO A 188 1.79 -43.42 3.87
CA PRO A 188 0.50 -42.83 4.30
C PRO A 188 0.38 -42.57 5.80
N THR A 189 1.22 -43.19 6.63
CA THR A 189 1.16 -43.09 8.10
C THR A 189 2.38 -42.41 8.72
N GLY A 190 3.31 -41.92 7.91
CA GLY A 190 4.53 -41.26 8.40
C GLY A 190 4.27 -39.85 8.93
N ASP A 191 5.16 -39.39 9.82
CA ASP A 191 5.16 -38.01 10.32
C ASP A 191 6.00 -37.11 9.42
N TYR A 192 5.33 -36.16 8.78
CA TYR A 192 5.95 -35.21 7.86
C TYR A 192 6.48 -33.96 8.56
N LEU A 193 6.07 -33.68 9.81
CA LEU A 193 6.41 -32.43 10.48
C LEU A 193 7.91 -32.33 10.77
N GLN A 194 8.52 -33.41 11.24
CA GLN A 194 9.94 -33.44 11.63
C GLN A 194 10.90 -33.73 10.46
N HIS A 195 10.37 -33.98 9.26
CA HIS A 195 11.20 -34.35 8.12
C HIS A 195 12.08 -33.17 7.65
N PRO A 196 13.36 -33.39 7.28
CA PRO A 196 14.26 -32.32 6.84
C PRO A 196 13.71 -31.48 5.68
N HIS A 197 12.97 -32.12 4.76
CA HIS A 197 12.29 -31.42 3.67
C HIS A 197 11.30 -30.37 4.22
N THR A 198 10.39 -30.77 5.12
CA THR A 198 9.44 -29.84 5.76
C THR A 198 10.17 -28.73 6.50
N MET A 199 11.16 -29.04 7.32
CA MET A 199 11.92 -28.05 8.07
C MET A 199 12.62 -27.01 7.18
N SER A 200 13.05 -27.41 5.98
CA SER A 200 13.65 -26.51 5.01
C SER A 200 12.66 -25.60 4.29
N HIS A 201 11.37 -25.97 4.20
CA HIS A 201 10.34 -25.21 3.46
C HIS A 201 9.25 -24.59 4.36
N VAL A 202 9.21 -24.91 5.66
CA VAL A 202 8.14 -24.49 6.59
C VAL A 202 8.01 -22.96 6.71
N ARG A 203 9.02 -22.18 6.30
CA ARG A 203 8.99 -20.71 6.32
C ARG A 203 8.69 -20.08 4.96
N GLU A 204 8.52 -20.85 3.90
CA GLU A 204 8.25 -20.36 2.54
C GLU A 204 6.80 -19.90 2.28
N PRO A 205 5.76 -20.51 2.90
CA PRO A 205 4.41 -20.00 2.80
C PRO A 205 4.25 -18.60 3.41
N PHE A 206 3.17 -17.92 3.04
CA PHE A 206 2.81 -16.68 3.69
C PHE A 206 2.36 -16.93 5.13
N TYR A 207 2.98 -16.23 6.07
CA TYR A 207 2.57 -16.19 7.46
C TYR A 207 2.10 -14.79 7.79
N SER A 208 0.92 -14.72 8.40
CA SER A 208 0.33 -13.45 8.78
C SER A 208 0.93 -12.95 10.08
N ASP A 209 1.36 -11.69 10.09
CA ASP A 209 1.83 -11.01 11.31
C ASP A 209 0.67 -10.36 12.08
N LEU A 210 -0.48 -10.17 11.42
CA LEU A 210 -1.66 -9.53 11.99
C LEU A 210 -2.75 -10.52 12.44
N MET A 211 -3.01 -11.58 11.68
CA MET A 211 -4.10 -12.51 11.94
C MET A 211 -3.70 -13.57 12.97
N HIS A 212 -4.36 -13.55 14.13
CA HIS A 212 -4.13 -14.54 15.17
C HIS A 212 -4.84 -15.86 14.84
N LYS A 213 -4.06 -16.93 14.67
CA LYS A 213 -4.53 -18.29 14.38
C LYS A 213 -4.43 -19.25 15.57
N GLY A 214 -4.03 -18.74 16.74
CA GLY A 214 -3.93 -19.50 17.97
C GLY A 214 -5.30 -19.89 18.54
N VAL A 215 -5.31 -20.81 19.51
CA VAL A 215 -6.54 -21.19 20.20
C VAL A 215 -7.04 -20.05 21.08
N PHE A 216 -8.35 -20.00 21.33
CA PHE A 216 -9.00 -18.93 22.11
C PHE A 216 -8.31 -18.61 23.44
N ALA A 217 -7.91 -19.63 24.20
CA ALA A 217 -7.22 -19.44 25.48
C ALA A 217 -5.86 -18.72 25.37
N GLN A 218 -5.15 -18.90 24.24
CA GLN A 218 -3.90 -18.18 23.98
C GLN A 218 -4.18 -16.71 23.61
N TRP A 219 -5.19 -16.50 22.77
CA TRP A 219 -5.64 -15.17 22.38
C TRP A 219 -6.08 -14.34 23.59
N GLU A 220 -6.92 -14.91 24.45
CA GLU A 220 -7.46 -14.25 25.65
C GLU A 220 -6.34 -13.78 26.58
N LYS A 221 -5.32 -14.62 26.78
CA LYS A 221 -4.14 -14.28 27.60
C LYS A 221 -3.31 -13.13 27.01
N GLN A 222 -3.26 -13.01 25.67
CA GLN A 222 -2.47 -12.00 24.98
C GLN A 222 -3.23 -10.68 24.78
N ALA A 223 -4.55 -10.73 24.62
CA ALA A 223 -5.38 -9.57 24.31
C ALA A 223 -5.54 -8.59 25.48
N GLY A 224 -5.20 -9.00 26.71
CA GLY A 224 -5.31 -8.13 27.90
C GLY A 224 -6.74 -7.68 28.23
N ILE A 225 -7.75 -8.35 27.66
CA ILE A 225 -9.16 -8.04 27.88
C ILE A 225 -9.57 -8.67 29.23
N ARG A 226 -9.68 -7.81 30.25
CA ARG A 226 -10.46 -8.04 31.47
C ARG A 226 -11.37 -6.85 31.70
#